data_AF-A0A376TG56-F1
#
_entry.id   AF-A0A376TG56-F1
#
_cell.length_a   1.000
_cell.length_b   1.000
_cell.length_c   1.000
_cell.angle_alpha   90.00
_cell.angle_beta   90.00
_cell.angle_gamma   90.00
#
_symmetry.space_group_name_H-M   'P 1'
#
loop_
_entity.id
_entity.type
_entity.pdbx_description
1 polymer ?
#
loop_
_entity_poly.entity_id
_entity_poly.type
_entity_poly.pdbx_seq_one_letter_code
_entity_poly.pdbx_strand_id
1 'polypeptide(L)'
;MSDAFIKAEMELFAAQAKEVDIIVTTALIPGKPAPKLITREMVDSMKAGSVIVDLAAQNGGNCEYTVPGEIFTTENGVKVIGYTDLPGRLPTQSSQLYGTNLVNLLKLLCKEKDGNITVDFDDVVIRGVTVIRAGEITWPAPPIQVSAQLQAAQKAAPEVKTEEKCACSPWRKYALMALAIILFGWLASVAPKEFLGHFTVFALACVVGYYVVWNVSHALHTPLMSVTNAISGIIVVGALLQIGQGGWVSFLSFIAVLIASINIFGGFTVTQRMLKMFRKN
;
A
#
# COMPACT_ATOMS: atom_id res chain seq x y z
N MET A 1 -17.31 22.71 -7.22
CA MET A 1 -16.47 23.54 -6.33
C MET A 1 -16.90 24.98 -6.51
N SER A 2 -16.78 25.82 -5.49
CA SER A 2 -17.07 27.25 -5.66
C SER A 2 -15.99 27.91 -6.52
N ASP A 3 -16.35 28.97 -7.24
CA ASP A 3 -15.39 29.67 -8.12
C ASP A 3 -14.21 30.26 -7.34
N ALA A 4 -14.46 30.70 -6.10
CA ALA A 4 -13.41 31.18 -5.19
C ALA A 4 -12.40 30.08 -4.83
N PHE A 5 -12.86 28.84 -4.67
CA PHE A 5 -11.97 27.70 -4.40
C PHE A 5 -11.12 27.39 -5.62
N ILE A 6 -11.72 27.33 -6.81
CA ILE A 6 -11.00 27.06 -8.07
C ILE A 6 -9.95 28.14 -8.30
N LYS A 7 -10.29 29.41 -8.07
CA LYS A 7 -9.33 30.50 -8.22
C LYS A 7 -8.12 30.33 -7.29
N ALA A 8 -8.35 30.06 -6.01
CA ALA A 8 -7.27 29.85 -5.04
C ALA A 8 -6.43 28.61 -5.36
N GLU A 9 -7.07 27.55 -5.85
CA GLU A 9 -6.41 26.33 -6.32
C GLU A 9 -5.49 26.61 -7.52
N MET A 10 -5.96 27.37 -8.52
CA MET A 10 -5.17 27.76 -9.69
C MET A 10 -4.00 28.69 -9.32
N GLU A 11 -4.18 29.61 -8.38
CA GLU A 11 -3.10 30.46 -7.86
C GLU A 11 -2.03 29.61 -7.16
N LEU A 12 -2.44 28.59 -6.40
CA LEU A 12 -1.52 27.64 -5.77
C LEU A 12 -0.75 26.82 -6.82
N PHE A 13 -1.42 26.32 -7.86
CA PHE A 13 -0.75 25.58 -8.94
C PHE A 13 0.25 26.45 -9.70
N ALA A 14 -0.08 27.71 -9.98
CA ALA A 14 0.84 28.65 -10.62
C ALA A 14 2.10 28.91 -9.77
N ALA A 15 1.95 28.98 -8.44
CA ALA A 15 3.10 29.14 -7.54
C ALA A 15 3.98 27.88 -7.53
N GLN A 16 3.37 26.69 -7.42
CA GLN A 16 4.09 25.42 -7.39
C GLN A 16 4.79 25.10 -8.72
N ALA A 17 4.17 25.41 -9.86
CA ALA A 17 4.72 25.13 -11.19
C ALA A 17 6.11 25.74 -11.41
N LYS A 18 6.41 26.87 -10.76
CA LYS A 18 7.71 27.56 -10.88
C LYS A 18 8.87 26.82 -10.20
N GLU A 19 8.58 26.03 -9.17
CA GLU A 19 9.63 25.39 -8.34
C GLU A 19 9.76 23.88 -8.57
N VAL A 20 8.72 23.21 -9.06
CA VAL A 20 8.74 21.75 -9.26
C VAL A 20 9.25 21.36 -10.65
N ASP A 21 10.01 20.26 -10.71
CA ASP A 21 10.53 19.73 -11.98
C ASP A 21 9.53 18.80 -12.68
N ILE A 22 8.64 18.13 -11.93
CA ILE A 22 7.70 17.13 -12.45
C ILE A 22 6.30 17.39 -11.88
N ILE A 23 5.29 17.44 -12.77
CA ILE A 23 3.88 17.51 -12.38
C ILE A 23 3.16 16.26 -12.90
N VAL A 24 2.42 15.58 -12.03
CA VAL A 24 1.55 14.46 -12.40
C VAL A 24 0.11 14.86 -12.10
N THR A 25 -0.73 14.92 -13.14
CA THR A 25 -2.14 15.30 -13.00
C THR A 25 -3.04 14.08 -13.16
N THR A 26 -4.04 13.94 -12.28
CA THR A 26 -4.94 12.78 -12.18
C THR A 26 -6.41 13.15 -12.02
N ALA A 27 -6.75 14.44 -12.11
CA ALA A 27 -8.08 14.92 -11.82
C ALA A 27 -9.05 14.51 -12.93
N LEU A 28 -9.81 13.43 -12.70
CA LEU A 28 -10.72 12.85 -13.67
C LEU A 28 -12.08 12.58 -13.03
N ILE A 29 -13.15 13.07 -13.67
CA ILE A 29 -14.52 12.74 -13.33
C ILE A 29 -15.10 11.91 -14.49
N PRO A 30 -15.45 10.64 -14.27
CA PRO A 30 -16.05 9.81 -15.31
C PRO A 30 -17.29 10.46 -15.94
N GLY A 31 -17.37 10.45 -17.27
CA GLY A 31 -18.48 11.04 -18.03
C GLY A 31 -18.44 12.56 -18.17
N LYS A 32 -17.44 13.24 -17.61
CA LYS A 32 -17.21 14.68 -17.81
C LYS A 32 -15.82 14.92 -18.43
N PRO A 33 -15.62 16.04 -19.14
CA PRO A 33 -14.30 16.47 -19.57
C PRO A 33 -13.39 16.67 -18.35
N ALA A 34 -12.10 16.38 -18.52
CA ALA A 34 -11.10 16.70 -17.51
C ALA A 34 -11.03 18.24 -17.30
N PRO A 35 -11.00 18.73 -16.05
CA PRO A 35 -10.84 20.16 -15.79
C PRO A 35 -9.45 20.63 -16.21
N LYS A 36 -9.35 21.81 -16.82
CA LYS A 36 -8.08 22.45 -17.18
C LYS A 36 -7.47 23.13 -15.96
N LEU A 37 -6.54 22.43 -15.31
CA LEU A 37 -5.92 22.85 -14.05
C LEU A 37 -4.51 23.40 -14.26
N ILE A 38 -3.83 22.99 -15.34
CA ILE A 38 -2.49 23.48 -15.68
C ILE A 38 -2.60 24.25 -17.00
N THR A 39 -2.60 25.58 -16.90
CA THR A 39 -2.73 26.46 -18.07
C THR A 39 -1.40 26.61 -18.80
N ARG A 40 -1.44 27.09 -20.05
CA ARG A 40 -0.22 27.34 -20.85
C ARG A 40 0.78 28.22 -20.10
N GLU A 41 0.31 29.30 -19.49
CA GLU A 41 1.17 30.27 -18.78
C GLU A 41 1.87 29.62 -17.57
N MET A 42 1.21 28.68 -16.90
CA MET A 42 1.82 27.94 -15.79
C MET A 42 2.93 27.01 -16.30
N VAL A 43 2.68 26.29 -17.39
CA VAL A 43 3.70 25.41 -18.02
C VAL A 43 4.87 26.22 -18.56
N ASP A 44 4.61 27.37 -19.18
CA ASP A 44 5.63 28.24 -19.74
C ASP A 44 6.53 28.83 -18.64
N SER A 45 6.02 28.95 -17.40
CA SER A 45 6.79 29.38 -16.22
C SER A 45 7.66 28.28 -15.60
N MET A 46 7.48 27.02 -16.01
CA MET A 46 8.30 25.92 -15.52
C MET A 46 9.73 25.99 -16.08
N LYS A 47 10.65 25.34 -15.38
CA LYS A 47 12.03 25.20 -15.82
C LYS A 47 12.12 24.38 -17.11
N ALA A 48 13.02 24.78 -18.02
CA ALA A 48 13.30 24.01 -19.23
C ALA A 48 13.78 22.59 -18.87
N GLY A 49 13.22 21.58 -19.57
CA GLY A 49 13.48 20.16 -19.29
C GLY A 49 12.56 19.54 -18.24
N SER A 50 11.67 20.31 -17.60
CA SER A 50 10.61 19.77 -16.74
C SER A 50 9.67 18.83 -17.50
N VAL A 51 8.96 17.98 -16.77
CA VAL A 51 8.03 17.00 -17.34
C VAL A 51 6.66 17.09 -16.69
N ILE A 52 5.62 17.07 -17.52
CA ILE A 52 4.23 16.92 -17.10
C ILE A 52 3.74 15.55 -17.55
N VAL A 53 3.13 14.79 -16.65
CA VAL A 53 2.45 13.53 -16.98
C VAL A 53 0.96 13.71 -16.74
N ASP A 54 0.17 13.72 -17.82
CA ASP A 54 -1.27 13.94 -17.77
C ASP A 54 -2.02 12.61 -17.85
N LEU A 55 -2.41 12.08 -16.69
CA LEU A 55 -3.14 10.81 -16.58
C LEU A 55 -4.62 10.95 -16.97
N ALA A 56 -5.11 12.16 -17.22
CA ALA A 56 -6.47 12.45 -17.66
C ALA A 56 -6.57 12.71 -19.17
N ALA A 57 -5.49 12.49 -19.94
CA ALA A 57 -5.42 12.75 -21.38
C ALA A 57 -6.56 12.10 -22.19
N GLN A 58 -7.01 10.91 -21.80
CA GLN A 58 -8.11 10.18 -22.43
C GLN A 58 -9.46 10.95 -22.44
N ASN A 59 -9.67 11.86 -21.47
CA ASN A 59 -10.90 12.65 -21.33
C ASN A 59 -10.63 14.16 -21.56
N GLY A 60 -9.64 14.48 -22.39
CA GLY A 60 -9.28 15.85 -22.76
C GLY A 60 -8.08 16.43 -22.03
N GLY A 61 -7.60 15.80 -20.94
CA GLY A 61 -6.38 16.19 -20.22
C GLY A 61 -6.57 17.36 -19.24
N ASN A 62 -5.83 17.33 -18.13
CA ASN A 62 -5.78 18.42 -17.16
C ASN A 62 -4.88 19.58 -17.58
N CYS A 63 -3.92 19.33 -18.47
CA CYS A 63 -3.04 20.35 -19.02
C CYS A 63 -3.55 20.85 -20.38
N GLU A 64 -3.38 22.15 -20.65
CA GLU A 64 -3.79 22.77 -21.91
C GLU A 64 -2.87 22.44 -23.10
N TYR A 65 -1.62 22.05 -22.82
CA TYR A 65 -0.66 21.58 -23.82
C TYR A 65 -0.78 20.09 -24.15
N THR A 66 -1.63 19.34 -23.43
CA THR A 66 -1.77 17.89 -23.64
C THR A 66 -2.29 17.59 -25.03
N VAL A 67 -1.51 16.79 -25.78
CA VAL A 67 -1.94 16.12 -27.01
C VAL A 67 -2.12 14.63 -26.67
N PRO A 68 -3.36 14.11 -26.61
CA PRO A 68 -3.61 12.72 -26.23
C PRO A 68 -2.88 11.73 -27.15
N GLY A 69 -2.19 10.76 -26.56
CA GLY A 69 -1.42 9.73 -27.26
C GLY A 69 0.04 10.10 -27.56
N GLU A 70 0.44 11.35 -27.33
CA GLU A 70 1.76 11.84 -27.72
C GLU A 70 2.54 12.46 -26.56
N ILE A 71 3.83 12.74 -26.80
CA ILE A 71 4.64 13.62 -25.96
C ILE A 71 4.77 14.95 -26.70
N PHE A 72 4.05 15.96 -26.24
CA PHE A 72 4.19 17.32 -26.76
C PHE A 72 5.36 18.03 -26.05
N THR A 73 6.27 18.65 -26.79
CA THR A 73 7.33 19.48 -26.19
C THR A 73 7.02 20.95 -26.47
N THR A 74 6.91 21.75 -25.41
CA THR A 74 6.63 23.20 -25.50
C THR A 74 7.86 23.98 -25.97
N GLU A 75 7.67 25.25 -26.36
CA GLU A 75 8.77 26.12 -26.79
C GLU A 75 9.82 26.36 -25.69
N ASN A 76 9.40 26.48 -24.42
CA ASN A 76 10.31 26.59 -23.27
C ASN A 76 10.97 25.24 -22.87
N GLY A 77 10.72 24.16 -23.61
CA GLY A 77 11.42 22.88 -23.45
C GLY A 77 10.81 21.94 -22.40
N VAL A 78 9.57 22.15 -21.98
CA VAL A 78 8.83 21.25 -21.07
C VAL A 78 8.24 20.10 -21.88
N LYS A 79 8.33 18.87 -21.38
CA LYS A 79 7.76 17.68 -22.02
C LYS A 79 6.42 17.31 -21.38
N VAL A 80 5.35 17.36 -22.16
CA VAL A 80 3.99 17.01 -21.72
C VAL A 80 3.61 15.64 -22.28
N ILE A 81 3.61 14.64 -21.41
CA ILE A 81 3.31 13.24 -21.71
C ILE A 81 1.80 13.01 -21.57
N GLY A 82 1.13 12.71 -22.68
CA GLY A 82 -0.32 12.53 -22.75
C GLY A 82 -0.76 11.13 -23.19
N TYR A 83 0.03 10.08 -22.96
CA TYR A 83 -0.35 8.71 -23.36
C TYR A 83 -1.67 8.29 -22.71
N THR A 84 -2.55 7.66 -23.50
CA THR A 84 -3.87 7.21 -23.08
C THR A 84 -3.92 5.73 -22.69
N ASP A 85 -2.83 5.00 -22.94
CA ASP A 85 -2.71 3.55 -22.80
C ASP A 85 -1.64 3.12 -21.79
N LEU A 86 -1.39 3.94 -20.75
CA LEU A 86 -0.32 3.71 -19.77
C LEU A 86 -0.34 2.29 -19.13
N PRO A 87 -1.49 1.70 -18.76
CA PRO A 87 -1.52 0.31 -18.31
C PRO A 87 -1.01 -0.68 -19.38
N GLY A 88 -1.27 -0.42 -20.66
CA GLY A 88 -0.78 -1.23 -21.79
C GLY A 88 0.75 -1.21 -21.93
N ARG A 89 1.43 -0.22 -21.34
CA ARG A 89 2.89 -0.08 -21.33
C ARG A 89 3.56 -0.81 -20.15
N LEU A 90 2.76 -1.37 -19.23
CA LEU A 90 3.21 -2.31 -18.20
C LEU A 90 2.40 -3.62 -18.28
N PRO A 91 2.38 -4.29 -19.45
CA PRO A 91 1.36 -5.27 -19.80
C PRO A 91 1.36 -6.50 -18.89
N THR A 92 2.52 -6.98 -18.46
CA THR A 92 2.63 -8.14 -17.56
C THR A 92 1.94 -7.87 -16.22
N GLN A 93 2.22 -6.72 -15.61
CA GLN A 93 1.67 -6.37 -14.31
C GLN A 93 0.18 -6.06 -14.39
N SER A 94 -0.23 -5.33 -15.42
CA SER A 94 -1.64 -5.03 -15.68
C SER A 94 -2.45 -6.31 -15.95
N SER A 95 -1.91 -7.26 -16.71
CA SER A 95 -2.56 -8.55 -16.98
C SER A 95 -2.72 -9.38 -15.70
N GLN A 96 -1.68 -9.45 -14.87
CA GLN A 96 -1.74 -10.20 -13.61
C GLN A 96 -2.78 -9.62 -12.64
N LEU A 97 -2.79 -8.30 -12.46
CA LEU A 97 -3.71 -7.64 -11.54
C LEU A 97 -5.15 -7.68 -12.07
N TYR A 98 -5.35 -7.43 -13.36
CA TYR A 98 -6.67 -7.52 -13.98
C TYR A 98 -7.21 -8.96 -13.93
N GLY A 99 -6.38 -9.96 -14.26
CA GLY A 99 -6.74 -11.37 -14.12
C GLY A 99 -7.10 -11.74 -12.68
N THR A 100 -6.39 -11.19 -11.68
CA THR A 100 -6.72 -11.38 -10.26
C THR A 100 -8.09 -10.78 -9.91
N ASN A 101 -8.43 -9.60 -10.45
CA ASN A 101 -9.76 -9.01 -10.28
C ASN A 101 -10.86 -9.92 -10.86
N LEU A 102 -10.63 -10.49 -12.05
CA LEU A 102 -11.57 -11.44 -12.67
C LEU A 102 -11.72 -12.72 -11.85
N VAL A 103 -10.63 -13.28 -11.33
CA VAL A 103 -10.67 -14.44 -10.43
C VAL A 103 -11.48 -14.13 -9.17
N ASN A 104 -11.32 -12.95 -8.59
CA ASN A 104 -12.07 -12.54 -7.41
C ASN A 104 -13.56 -12.33 -7.71
N LEU A 105 -13.91 -11.79 -8.88
CA LEU A 105 -15.28 -11.72 -9.35
C LEU A 105 -15.88 -13.13 -9.55
N LEU A 106 -15.14 -14.05 -10.18
CA LEU A 106 -15.58 -15.42 -10.38
C LEU A 106 -15.79 -16.19 -9.07
N LYS A 107 -15.00 -15.90 -8.03
CA LYS A 107 -15.23 -16.47 -6.68
C LYS A 107 -16.57 -16.03 -6.08
N LEU A 108 -17.03 -14.80 -6.34
CA LEU A 108 -18.35 -14.34 -5.92
C LEU A 108 -19.48 -15.00 -6.73
N LEU A 109 -19.25 -15.22 -8.03
CA LEU A 109 -20.21 -15.85 -8.94
C LEU A 109 -20.31 -17.38 -8.79
N CYS A 110 -19.25 -18.05 -8.30
CA CYS A 110 -19.13 -19.50 -8.19
C CYS A 110 -18.71 -19.90 -6.76
N LYS A 111 -19.55 -19.57 -5.77
CA LYS A 111 -19.26 -19.77 -4.33
C LYS A 111 -18.99 -21.23 -3.98
N GLU A 112 -19.70 -22.16 -4.62
CA GLU A 112 -19.59 -23.60 -4.39
C GLU A 112 -18.36 -24.26 -5.06
N LYS A 113 -17.60 -23.50 -5.87
CA LYS A 113 -16.39 -23.98 -6.59
C LYS A 113 -16.65 -25.18 -7.51
N ASP A 114 -17.86 -25.31 -8.01
CA ASP A 114 -18.33 -26.37 -8.91
C ASP A 114 -18.22 -25.99 -10.40
N GLY A 115 -17.83 -24.74 -10.69
CA GLY A 115 -17.77 -24.20 -12.04
C GLY A 115 -19.11 -23.66 -12.56
N ASN A 116 -20.17 -23.66 -11.74
CA ASN A 116 -21.47 -23.12 -12.13
C ASN A 116 -21.60 -21.64 -11.72
N ILE A 117 -21.96 -20.78 -12.67
CA ILE A 117 -22.09 -19.33 -12.44
C ILE A 117 -23.51 -19.01 -11.97
N THR A 118 -23.62 -18.48 -10.76
CA THR A 118 -24.88 -18.00 -10.19
C THR A 118 -24.86 -16.48 -10.11
N VAL A 119 -25.69 -15.83 -10.93
CA VAL A 119 -25.88 -14.37 -10.91
C VAL A 119 -26.96 -14.02 -9.88
N ASP A 120 -26.54 -13.91 -8.63
CA ASP A 120 -27.37 -13.53 -7.49
C ASP A 120 -27.49 -12.00 -7.40
N PHE A 121 -28.71 -11.46 -7.49
CA PHE A 121 -28.96 -10.02 -7.41
C PHE A 121 -29.17 -9.51 -5.98
N ASP A 122 -29.22 -10.41 -4.99
CA ASP A 122 -29.18 -10.03 -3.58
C ASP A 122 -27.76 -9.57 -3.17
N ASP A 123 -26.73 -10.03 -3.90
CA ASP A 123 -25.37 -9.51 -3.79
C ASP A 123 -25.24 -8.18 -4.55
N VAL A 124 -25.07 -7.08 -3.80
CA VAL A 124 -24.98 -5.72 -4.34
C VAL A 124 -23.82 -5.53 -5.32
N VAL A 125 -22.73 -6.30 -5.19
CA VAL A 125 -21.59 -6.25 -6.11
C VAL A 125 -22.00 -6.87 -7.45
N ILE A 126 -22.64 -8.03 -7.41
CA ILE A 126 -23.11 -8.75 -8.61
C ILE A 126 -24.22 -7.94 -9.31
N ARG A 127 -25.16 -7.37 -8.55
CA ARG A 127 -26.16 -6.45 -9.09
C ARG A 127 -25.54 -5.22 -9.72
N GLY A 128 -24.48 -4.65 -9.12
CA GLY A 128 -23.80 -3.45 -9.60
C GLY A 128 -23.00 -3.67 -10.89
N VAL A 129 -22.28 -4.79 -10.99
CA VAL A 129 -21.42 -5.12 -12.14
C VAL A 129 -22.19 -5.69 -13.34
N THR A 130 -23.34 -6.34 -13.10
CA THR A 130 -24.16 -6.93 -14.18
C THR A 130 -24.98 -5.85 -14.89
N VAL A 131 -24.56 -5.48 -16.09
CA VAL A 131 -25.24 -4.45 -16.92
C VAL A 131 -26.27 -5.03 -17.91
N ILE A 132 -26.14 -6.31 -18.26
CA ILE A 132 -27.09 -7.05 -19.11
C ILE A 132 -27.24 -8.46 -18.54
N ARG A 133 -28.48 -8.98 -18.49
CA ARG A 133 -28.77 -10.37 -18.09
C ARG A 133 -29.83 -10.96 -19.03
N ALA A 134 -29.52 -12.11 -19.63
CA ALA A 134 -30.44 -12.85 -20.51
C ALA A 134 -31.08 -11.98 -21.63
N GLY A 135 -30.31 -11.03 -22.18
CA GLY A 135 -30.78 -10.13 -23.24
C GLY A 135 -31.45 -8.84 -22.76
N GLU A 136 -31.73 -8.70 -21.46
CA GLU A 136 -32.31 -7.49 -20.89
C GLU A 136 -31.27 -6.60 -20.22
N ILE A 137 -31.39 -5.28 -20.41
CA ILE A 137 -30.50 -4.28 -19.79
C ILE A 137 -30.87 -4.13 -18.31
N THR A 138 -29.91 -4.35 -17.43
CA THR A 138 -30.07 -4.26 -15.96
C THR A 138 -29.40 -3.00 -15.38
N TRP A 139 -28.76 -2.17 -16.20
CA TRP A 139 -28.24 -0.87 -15.80
C TRP A 139 -29.31 0.24 -15.93
N PRO A 140 -29.36 1.26 -15.04
CA PRO A 140 -28.51 1.46 -13.86
C PRO A 140 -28.92 0.59 -12.66
N ALA A 141 -27.96 0.28 -11.80
CA ALA A 141 -28.26 -0.34 -10.51
C ALA A 141 -29.01 0.66 -9.61
N PRO A 142 -29.96 0.19 -8.78
CA PRO A 142 -30.55 1.05 -7.77
C PRO A 142 -29.45 1.57 -6.83
N PRO A 143 -29.62 2.77 -6.24
CA PRO A 143 -28.71 3.24 -5.19
C PRO A 143 -28.57 2.15 -4.14
N ILE A 144 -27.34 1.84 -3.74
CA ILE A 144 -27.09 0.78 -2.76
C ILE A 144 -27.68 1.25 -1.42
N GLN A 145 -28.85 0.72 -1.09
CA GLN A 145 -29.51 0.93 0.20
C GLN A 145 -28.89 -0.02 1.22
N VAL A 146 -27.58 0.11 1.45
CA VAL A 146 -27.03 -0.44 2.69
C VAL A 146 -27.55 0.45 3.82
N SER A 147 -28.28 -0.12 4.78
CA SER A 147 -28.59 0.54 6.05
C SER A 147 -27.34 0.83 6.91
N ALA A 148 -26.16 0.81 6.29
CA ALA A 148 -24.86 1.05 6.85
C ALA A 148 -24.04 1.85 5.83
N GLN A 149 -24.42 3.12 5.62
CA GLN A 149 -23.38 4.09 5.96
C GLN A 149 -23.02 3.74 7.41
N LEU A 150 -21.80 3.27 7.64
CA LEU A 150 -21.13 3.61 8.89
C LEU A 150 -21.13 5.14 8.91
N GLN A 151 -22.24 5.73 9.36
CA GLN A 151 -22.18 6.93 10.15
C GLN A 151 -21.07 6.61 11.13
N ALA A 152 -19.97 7.36 11.05
CA ALA A 152 -19.09 7.54 12.17
C ALA A 152 -19.91 8.26 13.26
N ALA A 153 -20.96 7.61 13.77
CA ALA A 153 -21.41 7.80 15.11
C ALA A 153 -20.20 7.39 15.94
N GLN A 154 -19.55 8.37 16.54
CA GLN A 154 -18.79 8.17 17.77
C GLN A 154 -19.73 7.52 18.78
N LYS A 155 -19.92 6.21 18.65
CA LYS A 155 -20.42 5.33 19.67
C LYS A 155 -19.20 4.60 20.20
N ALA A 156 -18.99 4.75 21.50
CA ALA A 156 -18.10 3.91 22.28
C ALA A 156 -18.19 2.46 21.77
N ALA A 157 -17.02 1.85 21.57
CA ALA A 157 -16.83 0.55 20.94
C ALA A 157 -17.93 -0.46 21.34
N PRO A 158 -18.83 -0.84 20.42
CA PRO A 158 -19.69 -2.01 20.62
C PRO A 158 -18.85 -3.26 20.42
N GLU A 159 -18.91 -4.13 21.41
CA GLU A 159 -18.28 -5.44 21.45
C GLU A 159 -18.51 -6.23 20.17
N VAL A 160 -17.44 -6.89 19.73
CA VAL A 160 -17.42 -7.85 18.62
C VAL A 160 -18.49 -8.92 18.87
N LYS A 161 -19.62 -8.84 18.17
CA LYS A 161 -20.45 -10.02 17.93
C LYS A 161 -19.72 -10.90 16.92
N THR A 162 -18.93 -11.80 17.47
CA THR A 162 -18.34 -12.95 16.80
C THR A 162 -19.41 -13.62 15.93
N GLU A 163 -19.17 -13.73 14.63
CA GLU A 163 -19.77 -14.78 13.84
C GLU A 163 -19.58 -16.10 14.60
N GLU A 164 -20.64 -16.87 14.80
CA GLU A 164 -20.53 -18.24 15.30
C GLU A 164 -19.75 -19.08 14.28
N LYS A 165 -18.42 -19.02 14.36
CA LYS A 165 -17.58 -20.17 14.03
C LYS A 165 -18.15 -21.32 14.85
N CYS A 166 -18.43 -22.46 14.21
CA CYS A 166 -18.70 -23.73 14.88
C CYS A 166 -17.94 -23.76 16.20
N ALA A 167 -18.66 -23.80 17.33
CA ALA A 167 -18.07 -23.65 18.65
C ALA A 167 -16.89 -24.62 18.76
N CYS A 168 -15.67 -24.12 18.57
CA CYS A 168 -14.48 -24.84 18.96
C CYS A 168 -14.62 -24.97 20.47
N SER A 169 -15.00 -26.17 20.91
CA SER A 169 -15.18 -26.53 22.31
C SER A 169 -14.12 -25.84 23.17
N PRO A 170 -14.48 -25.26 24.34
CA PRO A 170 -13.50 -24.71 25.29
C PRO A 170 -12.33 -25.66 25.54
N TRP A 171 -12.59 -26.97 25.44
CA TRP A 171 -11.58 -28.03 25.48
C TRP A 171 -10.46 -27.87 24.45
N ARG A 172 -10.71 -27.39 23.23
CA ARG A 172 -9.66 -27.15 22.22
C ARG A 172 -8.68 -26.06 22.69
N LYS A 173 -9.15 -25.02 23.39
CA LYS A 173 -8.27 -23.98 23.95
C LYS A 173 -7.44 -24.52 25.11
N TYR A 174 -8.06 -25.28 26.02
CA TYR A 174 -7.35 -25.94 27.13
C TYR A 174 -6.37 -27.01 26.62
N ALA A 175 -6.74 -27.76 25.58
CA ALA A 175 -5.87 -28.75 24.95
C ALA A 175 -4.67 -28.09 24.26
N LEU A 176 -4.87 -26.95 23.58
CA LEU A 176 -3.76 -26.18 22.99
C LEU A 176 -2.84 -25.59 24.07
N MET A 177 -3.39 -25.07 25.17
CA MET A 177 -2.56 -24.63 26.31
C MET A 177 -1.80 -25.80 26.95
N ALA A 178 -2.46 -26.93 27.20
CA ALA A 178 -1.84 -28.11 27.76
C ALA A 178 -0.74 -28.63 26.84
N LEU A 179 -0.98 -28.66 25.53
CA LEU A 179 0.02 -29.03 24.53
C LEU A 179 1.20 -28.06 24.55
N ALA A 180 0.98 -26.75 24.61
CA ALA A 180 2.06 -25.77 24.73
C ALA A 180 2.88 -25.96 26.01
N ILE A 181 2.25 -26.24 27.15
CA ILE A 181 2.91 -26.52 28.42
C ILE A 181 3.72 -27.81 28.35
N ILE A 182 3.17 -28.88 27.78
CA ILE A 182 3.85 -30.17 27.60
C ILE A 182 5.06 -30.00 26.66
N LEU A 183 4.89 -29.27 25.56
CA LEU A 183 5.95 -29.04 24.58
C LEU A 183 7.06 -28.17 25.15
N PHE A 184 6.70 -27.16 25.96
CA PHE A 184 7.68 -26.35 26.70
C PHE A 184 8.41 -27.16 27.77
N GLY A 185 7.69 -27.99 28.54
CA GLY A 185 8.29 -28.88 29.54
C GLY A 185 9.22 -29.92 28.94
N TRP A 186 8.84 -30.50 27.80
CA TRP A 186 9.69 -31.41 27.03
C TRP A 186 10.95 -30.69 26.51
N LEU A 187 10.78 -29.52 25.89
CA LEU A 187 11.91 -28.71 25.42
C LEU A 187 12.85 -28.35 26.58
N ALA A 188 12.32 -27.98 27.74
CA ALA A 188 13.11 -27.67 28.92
C ALA A 188 13.87 -28.87 29.51
N SER A 189 13.37 -30.10 29.28
CA SER A 189 14.05 -31.32 29.72
C SER A 189 15.24 -31.72 28.84
N VAL A 190 15.23 -31.30 27.57
CA VAL A 190 16.26 -31.66 26.57
C VAL A 190 17.24 -30.51 26.33
N ALA A 191 16.83 -29.26 26.56
CA ALA A 191 17.62 -28.08 26.22
C ALA A 191 18.74 -27.78 27.25
N PRO A 192 19.88 -27.21 26.80
CA PRO A 192 20.92 -26.68 27.69
C PRO A 192 20.38 -25.60 28.63
N LYS A 193 21.01 -25.42 29.81
CA LYS A 193 20.57 -24.43 30.80
C LYS A 193 20.64 -22.99 30.26
N GLU A 194 21.63 -22.72 29.41
CA GLU A 194 21.83 -21.43 28.75
C GLU A 194 20.69 -21.13 27.77
N PHE A 195 20.15 -22.16 27.11
CA PHE A 195 19.04 -22.00 26.17
C PHE A 195 17.77 -21.52 26.88
N LEU A 196 17.48 -22.02 28.08
CA LEU A 196 16.31 -21.58 28.87
C LEU A 196 16.39 -20.09 29.21
N GLY A 197 17.60 -19.59 29.52
CA GLY A 197 17.84 -18.17 29.73
C GLY A 197 17.54 -17.34 28.48
N HIS A 198 18.11 -17.71 27.33
CA HIS A 198 17.88 -17.02 26.07
C HIS A 198 16.41 -17.09 25.61
N PHE A 199 15.75 -18.23 25.79
CA PHE A 199 14.34 -18.40 25.43
C PHE A 199 13.42 -17.52 26.28
N THR A 200 13.70 -17.38 27.58
CA THR A 200 12.93 -16.50 28.47
C THR A 200 13.06 -15.04 28.04
N VAL A 201 14.28 -14.59 27.73
CA VAL A 201 14.52 -13.23 27.21
C VAL A 201 13.80 -13.01 25.88
N PHE A 202 13.85 -14.00 24.97
CA PHE A 202 13.13 -13.96 23.70
C PHE A 202 11.61 -13.83 23.88
N ALA A 203 11.00 -14.65 24.74
CA ALA A 203 9.57 -14.60 25.00
C ALA A 203 9.13 -13.25 25.58
N LEU A 204 9.87 -12.72 26.55
CA LEU A 204 9.60 -11.38 27.12
C LEU A 204 9.80 -10.27 26.08
N ALA A 205 10.83 -10.36 25.23
CA ALA A 205 11.06 -9.42 24.14
C ALA A 205 9.92 -9.43 23.11
N CYS A 206 9.31 -10.59 22.81
CA CYS A 206 8.12 -10.67 21.96
C CYS A 206 6.92 -9.95 22.59
N VAL A 207 6.69 -10.12 23.89
CA VAL A 207 5.60 -9.43 24.60
C VAL A 207 5.82 -7.92 24.58
N VAL A 208 7.04 -7.45 24.90
CA VAL A 208 7.39 -6.03 24.84
C VAL A 208 7.23 -5.50 23.40
N GLY A 209 7.73 -6.22 22.41
CA GLY A 209 7.61 -5.87 21.00
C GLY A 209 6.17 -5.70 20.54
N TYR A 210 5.28 -6.61 20.94
CA TYR A 210 3.85 -6.52 20.66
C TYR A 210 3.25 -5.20 21.17
N TYR A 211 3.47 -4.87 22.45
CA TYR A 211 2.93 -3.64 23.03
C TYR A 211 3.57 -2.37 22.47
N VAL A 212 4.84 -2.40 22.08
CA VAL A 212 5.53 -1.23 21.51
C VAL A 212 5.03 -0.94 20.09
N VAL A 213 4.94 -1.97 19.23
CA VAL A 213 4.49 -1.79 17.84
C VAL A 213 3.02 -1.40 17.77
N TRP A 214 2.17 -1.97 18.63
CA TRP A 214 0.73 -1.67 18.62
C TRP A 214 0.38 -0.24 19.05
N ASN A 215 1.29 0.44 19.76
CA ASN A 215 1.10 1.81 20.24
C ASN A 215 1.67 2.89 19.30
N VAL A 216 2.14 2.53 18.10
CA VAL A 216 2.61 3.51 17.11
C VAL A 216 1.44 4.14 16.36
N SER A 217 1.47 5.47 16.20
CA SER A 217 0.44 6.19 15.46
C SER A 217 0.38 5.77 13.99
N HIS A 218 -0.81 5.76 13.38
CA HIS A 218 -0.98 5.26 12.01
C HIS A 218 -0.14 6.02 10.97
N ALA A 219 0.12 7.31 11.19
CA ALA A 219 0.95 8.13 10.32
C ALA A 219 2.43 7.71 10.31
N LEU A 220 2.88 6.93 11.29
CA LEU A 220 4.28 6.53 11.47
C LEU A 220 4.55 5.07 11.08
N HIS A 221 3.58 4.32 10.54
CA HIS A 221 3.80 2.93 10.12
C HIS A 221 4.87 2.78 9.04
N THR A 222 4.92 3.70 8.06
CA THR A 222 5.95 3.66 7.01
C THR A 222 7.35 3.98 7.57
N PRO A 223 7.55 5.04 8.38
CA PRO A 223 8.80 5.21 9.14
C PRO A 223 9.16 4.01 10.03
N LEU A 224 8.19 3.39 10.70
CA LEU A 224 8.42 2.21 11.55
C LEU A 224 8.95 1.02 10.76
N MET A 225 8.44 0.80 9.54
CA MET A 225 8.96 -0.22 8.63
C MET A 225 10.42 0.06 8.24
N SER A 226 10.76 1.32 7.97
CA SER A 226 12.15 1.71 7.68
C SER A 226 13.08 1.51 8.88
N VAL A 227 12.61 1.80 10.10
CA VAL A 227 13.38 1.58 11.34
C VAL A 227 13.59 0.11 11.61
N THR A 228 12.56 -0.72 11.48
CA THR A 228 12.68 -2.17 11.69
C THR A 228 13.62 -2.81 10.69
N ASN A 229 13.65 -2.33 9.44
CA ASN A 229 14.66 -2.73 8.46
C ASN A 229 16.08 -2.33 8.90
N ALA A 230 16.28 -1.09 9.39
CA ALA A 230 17.57 -0.65 9.92
C ALA A 230 18.05 -1.51 11.11
N ILE A 231 17.14 -1.79 12.06
CA ILE A 231 17.43 -2.61 13.25
C ILE A 231 17.73 -4.07 12.89
N SER A 232 17.10 -4.61 11.84
CA SER A 232 17.42 -5.97 11.35
C SER A 232 18.90 -6.14 10.95
N GLY A 233 19.60 -5.03 10.70
CA GLY A 233 21.05 -5.00 10.54
C GLY A 233 21.87 -5.48 11.74
N ILE A 234 21.25 -5.80 12.88
CA ILE A 234 21.88 -6.42 14.06
C ILE A 234 22.63 -7.72 13.74
N ILE A 235 22.33 -8.36 12.60
CA ILE A 235 23.10 -9.50 12.04
C ILE A 235 24.61 -9.20 11.94
N VAL A 236 25.00 -7.92 11.88
CA VAL A 236 26.40 -7.47 11.91
C VAL A 236 27.15 -7.99 13.15
N VAL A 237 26.47 -8.11 14.31
CA VAL A 237 27.08 -8.63 15.54
C VAL A 237 27.52 -10.08 15.35
N GLY A 238 26.69 -10.90 14.71
CA GLY A 238 27.03 -12.28 14.39
C GLY A 238 28.22 -12.38 13.43
N ALA A 239 28.26 -11.51 12.41
CA ALA A 239 29.36 -11.48 11.44
C ALA A 239 30.68 -11.02 12.08
N LEU A 240 30.63 -10.04 13.00
CA LEU A 240 31.81 -9.55 13.72
C LEU A 240 32.42 -10.62 14.64
N LEU A 241 31.62 -11.51 15.22
CA LEU A 241 32.13 -12.61 16.04
C LEU A 241 32.91 -13.66 15.23
N GLN A 242 32.68 -13.73 13.92
CA GLN A 242 33.30 -14.69 13.03
C GLN A 242 34.51 -14.12 12.27
N ILE A 243 34.76 -12.82 12.40
CA ILE A 243 35.91 -12.18 11.77
C ILE A 243 37.21 -12.68 12.42
N GLY A 244 38.13 -13.19 11.60
CA GLY A 244 39.43 -13.69 12.10
C GLY A 244 39.53 -15.21 12.27
N GLN A 245 38.48 -15.98 11.96
CA GLN A 245 38.57 -17.46 11.92
C GLN A 245 39.33 -18.00 10.69
N GLY A 246 39.65 -17.13 9.72
CA GLY A 246 40.41 -17.46 8.53
C GLY A 246 39.58 -18.11 7.42
N GLY A 247 40.21 -18.31 6.26
CA GLY A 247 39.60 -19.00 5.11
C GLY A 247 38.27 -18.39 4.63
N TRP A 248 37.37 -19.27 4.20
CA TRP A 248 36.04 -18.89 3.69
C TRP A 248 35.14 -18.24 4.74
N VAL A 249 35.32 -18.54 6.02
CA VAL A 249 34.51 -17.98 7.11
C VAL A 249 34.78 -16.49 7.28
N SER A 250 36.05 -16.07 7.29
CA SER A 250 36.40 -14.64 7.32
C SER A 250 35.89 -13.89 6.08
N PHE A 251 35.95 -14.51 4.90
CA PHE A 251 35.46 -13.89 3.66
C PHE A 251 33.94 -13.68 3.68
N LEU A 252 33.17 -14.69 4.07
CA LEU A 252 31.72 -14.58 4.20
C LEU A 252 31.32 -13.59 5.29
N SER A 253 32.06 -13.55 6.40
CA SER A 253 31.84 -12.59 7.49
C SER A 253 32.09 -11.15 7.04
N PHE A 254 33.12 -10.91 6.23
CA PHE A 254 33.37 -9.61 5.62
C PHE A 254 32.21 -9.16 4.72
N ILE A 255 31.71 -10.05 3.85
CA ILE A 255 30.54 -9.76 3.00
C ILE A 255 29.29 -9.48 3.86
N ALA A 256 29.06 -10.28 4.90
CA ALA A 256 27.92 -10.10 5.80
C ALA A 256 27.98 -8.74 6.52
N VAL A 257 29.16 -8.32 6.99
CA VAL A 257 29.36 -6.98 7.59
C VAL A 257 29.07 -5.88 6.57
N LEU A 258 29.56 -6.01 5.34
CA LEU A 258 29.30 -5.03 4.28
C LEU A 258 27.80 -4.89 3.99
N ILE A 259 27.09 -6.00 3.77
CA ILE A 259 25.65 -5.98 3.49
C ILE A 259 24.85 -5.45 4.69
N ALA A 260 25.19 -5.88 5.91
CA ALA A 260 24.55 -5.39 7.13
C ALA A 260 24.75 -3.89 7.32
N SER A 261 25.94 -3.36 7.02
CA SER A 261 26.22 -1.93 7.10
C SER A 261 25.34 -1.12 6.14
N ILE A 262 25.17 -1.58 4.89
CA ILE A 262 24.27 -0.94 3.91
C ILE A 262 22.84 -0.88 4.45
N ASN A 263 22.37 -1.96 5.08
CA ASN A 263 21.03 -2.01 5.66
C ASN A 263 20.86 -1.01 6.83
N ILE A 264 21.85 -0.96 7.73
CA ILE A 264 21.87 -0.02 8.87
C ILE A 264 21.85 1.43 8.37
N PHE A 265 22.83 1.81 7.55
CA PHE A 265 22.96 3.20 7.08
C PHE A 265 21.79 3.61 6.19
N GLY A 266 21.39 2.75 5.24
CA GLY A 266 20.27 3.03 4.36
C GLY A 266 18.96 3.19 5.13
N GLY A 267 18.66 2.24 6.02
CA GLY A 267 17.44 2.24 6.83
C GLY A 267 17.34 3.45 7.75
N PHE A 268 18.41 3.83 8.45
CA PHE A 268 18.39 5.02 9.32
C PHE A 268 18.32 6.33 8.52
N THR A 269 19.04 6.45 7.40
CA THR A 269 19.00 7.65 6.56
C THR A 269 17.61 7.90 5.98
N VAL A 270 16.97 6.85 5.45
CA VAL A 270 15.61 6.92 4.92
C VAL A 270 14.61 7.26 6.02
N THR A 271 14.70 6.60 7.17
CA THR A 271 13.87 6.92 8.33
C THR A 271 13.99 8.40 8.71
N GLN A 272 15.21 8.92 8.82
CA GLN A 272 15.44 10.31 9.19
C GLN A 272 14.84 11.28 8.17
N ARG A 273 14.98 10.99 6.87
CA ARG A 273 14.36 11.77 5.79
C ARG A 273 12.83 11.74 5.89
N MET A 274 12.24 10.58 6.16
CA MET A 274 10.79 10.42 6.34
C MET A 274 10.28 11.23 7.53
N LEU A 275 10.93 11.11 8.70
CA LEU A 275 10.53 11.83 9.90
C LEU A 275 10.70 13.35 9.76
N LYS A 276 11.70 13.81 9.00
CA LYS A 276 11.90 15.25 8.73
C LYS A 276 10.72 15.86 7.96
N MET A 277 10.05 15.10 7.09
CA MET A 277 8.87 15.57 6.34
C MET A 277 7.63 15.80 7.24
N PHE A 278 7.61 15.24 8.46
CA PHE A 278 6.52 15.44 9.42
C PHE A 278 6.75 16.62 10.38
N ARG A 279 7.92 17.27 10.33
CA ARG A 279 8.17 18.48 11.12
C ARG A 279 7.53 19.68 10.42
N LYS A 280 6.61 20.37 11.09
CA LYS A 280 6.23 21.73 10.70
C LYS A 280 7.45 22.63 10.84
N ASN A 281 7.76 23.42 9.81
CA ASN A 281 8.72 24.52 9.90
C ASN A 281 8.22 25.54 10.93
#